data_AF-A0A094YIU2-F1
#
_entry.id   AF-A0A094YIU2-F1
#
_cell.length_a   1.000
_cell.length_b   1.000
_cell.length_c   1.000
_cell.angle_alpha   90.00
_cell.angle_beta   90.00
_cell.angle_gamma   90.00
#
_symmetry.space_group_name_H-M   'P 1'
#
loop_
_entity.id
_entity.type
_entity.pdbx_description
1 polymer ?
#
loop_
_entity_poly.entity_id
_entity_poly.type
_entity_poly.pdbx_seq_one_letter_code
_entity_poly.pdbx_strand_id
1 'polypeptide(L)'
;MVTAIMILGAGLLGGLAGVWTGFFWANARSSGQVRENRKIAADVLEEAARIKESRIKEAELEAREAAFRIRVSAEEEVALKKQESSRRDQQISIREAECAHEKQKLEQSRQELSRKMEEVRSREKQLEARENEIAHSLSLQHQKMEEISGLSLGEARDRLLKEAEELIRSDAARLAQKVEREFRENAVRKAREVMTLAIQRYANDHVAETSISVVPIQSEDVKGRIIGREGRNIRAFQQATGVDLIIDDTPDAIIISGFDPHRREVARLALEKLLQDGRVHPARIEEVVEKIRRELDQTLQEEAEKVAFDLGISDIHPEILKLVGRLKFRTSYGQNNLLHAREVAYLCSMMASELGLNPKLAKRAGFLHDIGKSLTHEGEGSHPLLGAEAAKKYGESPEVINAIQSHHGDVEPICLESILVAASDAISAARPGARRESMDAYLKRLEKLEGIANSFKGVEKSYAIQAGREIRIIVRQDEVSDEDLAVVSREIAKKIEAELKYPGQIKVTVIRENRIVEYAR
;
A
#
# COMPACT_ATOMS: atom_id res chain seq x y z
N MET A 1 31.91 164.94 18.11
CA MET A 1 30.81 165.06 17.13
C MET A 1 30.63 163.72 16.43
N VAL A 2 29.97 162.77 17.07
CA VAL A 2 28.50 162.63 17.21
C VAL A 2 27.86 162.07 15.95
N THR A 3 28.14 162.62 14.78
CA THR A 3 27.63 162.08 13.51
C THR A 3 28.27 160.74 13.14
N ALA A 4 29.58 160.56 13.36
CA ALA A 4 30.24 159.28 13.14
C ALA A 4 29.78 158.16 14.09
N ILE A 5 29.38 158.51 15.32
CA ILE A 5 28.95 157.56 16.35
C ILE A 5 27.50 157.10 16.08
N MET A 6 26.63 157.99 15.60
CA MET A 6 25.24 157.68 15.29
C MET A 6 25.08 156.76 14.08
N ILE A 7 25.89 156.95 13.02
CA ILE A 7 25.82 156.12 11.81
C ILE A 7 26.30 154.68 12.08
N LEU A 8 27.37 154.51 12.85
CA LEU A 8 27.84 153.17 13.25
C LEU A 8 26.87 152.47 14.19
N GLY A 9 26.21 153.21 15.11
CA GLY A 9 25.16 152.67 15.96
C GLY A 9 23.95 152.15 15.15
N ALA A 10 23.52 152.89 14.12
CA ALA A 10 22.46 152.46 13.22
C ALA A 10 22.87 151.24 12.36
N GLY A 11 24.13 151.18 11.92
CA GLY A 11 24.68 150.01 11.22
C GLY A 11 24.73 148.75 12.10
N LEU A 12 25.06 148.90 13.38
CA LEU A 12 25.07 147.81 14.35
C LEU A 12 23.64 147.30 14.65
N LEU A 13 22.67 148.21 14.80
CA LEU A 13 21.27 147.83 15.00
C LEU A 13 20.67 147.12 13.78
N GLY A 14 20.98 147.60 12.57
CA GLY A 14 20.56 146.95 11.31
C GLY A 14 21.19 145.55 11.14
N GLY A 15 22.48 145.43 11.46
CA GLY A 15 23.18 144.14 11.43
C GLY A 15 22.61 143.13 12.44
N LEU A 16 22.29 143.57 13.65
CA LEU A 16 21.71 142.71 14.69
C LEU A 16 20.29 142.24 14.32
N ALA A 17 19.46 143.10 13.73
CA ALA A 17 18.12 142.72 13.26
C ALA A 17 18.17 141.71 12.10
N GLY A 18 19.13 141.86 11.18
CA GLY A 18 19.34 140.90 10.08
C GLY A 18 19.80 139.52 10.58
N VAL A 19 20.71 139.48 11.56
CA VAL A 19 21.15 138.23 12.20
C VAL A 19 19.99 137.56 12.93
N TRP A 20 19.15 138.33 13.62
CA TRP A 20 18.04 137.78 14.40
C TRP A 20 16.94 137.16 13.52
N THR A 21 16.59 137.82 12.42
CA THR A 21 15.59 137.31 11.45
C THR A 21 16.10 136.10 10.67
N GLY A 22 17.37 136.11 10.24
CA GLY A 22 18.02 134.96 9.61
C GLY A 22 18.10 133.74 10.52
N PHE A 23 18.39 133.95 11.80
CA PHE A 23 18.41 132.89 12.80
C PHE A 23 17.03 132.24 13.00
N PHE A 24 15.96 133.04 13.01
CA PHE A 24 14.60 132.53 13.21
C PHE A 24 14.08 131.72 12.00
N TRP A 25 14.35 132.17 10.78
CA TRP A 25 13.91 131.47 9.56
C TRP A 25 14.68 130.15 9.33
N ALA A 26 15.99 130.16 9.60
CA ALA A 26 16.80 128.95 9.57
C ALA A 26 16.35 127.91 10.61
N ASN A 27 15.96 128.36 11.82
CA ASN A 27 15.41 127.47 12.85
C ASN A 27 14.03 126.90 12.48
N ALA A 28 13.16 127.67 11.82
CA ALA A 28 11.84 127.19 11.40
C ALA A 28 11.90 126.12 10.29
N ARG A 29 12.83 126.24 9.33
CA ARG A 29 13.01 125.24 8.27
C ARG A 29 13.76 123.99 8.75
N SER A 30 14.78 124.19 9.59
CA SER A 30 15.50 123.12 10.30
C SER A 30 14.53 122.25 11.12
N SER A 31 13.63 122.87 11.88
CA SER A 31 12.67 122.15 12.72
C SER A 31 11.64 121.33 11.94
N GLY A 32 11.22 121.76 10.75
CA GLY A 32 10.33 120.99 9.87
C GLY A 32 10.98 119.71 9.31
N GLN A 33 12.20 119.81 8.80
CA GLN A 33 12.90 118.69 8.16
C GLN A 33 13.43 117.67 9.19
N VAL A 34 13.79 118.14 10.39
CA VAL A 34 14.10 117.27 11.53
C VAL A 34 12.88 116.47 11.98
N ARG A 35 11.66 117.01 11.87
CA ARG A 35 10.43 116.32 12.28
C ARG A 35 10.05 115.19 11.33
N GLU A 36 10.20 115.37 10.02
CA GLU A 36 9.90 114.34 9.01
C GLU A 36 10.93 113.19 9.06
N ASN A 37 12.22 113.51 9.13
CA ASN A 37 13.27 112.50 9.30
C ASN A 37 13.13 111.74 10.63
N ARG A 38 12.68 112.40 11.71
CA ARG A 38 12.35 111.71 12.97
C ARG A 38 11.17 110.75 12.82
N LYS A 39 10.19 111.08 11.97
CA LYS A 39 9.02 110.22 11.75
C LYS A 39 9.37 108.99 10.94
N ILE A 40 10.12 109.14 9.85
CA ILE A 40 10.62 108.00 9.05
C ILE A 40 11.57 107.13 9.88
N ALA A 41 12.46 107.74 10.67
CA ALA A 41 13.33 106.99 11.58
C ALA A 41 12.51 106.23 12.65
N ALA A 42 11.43 106.83 13.17
CA ALA A 42 10.54 106.17 14.11
C ALA A 42 9.80 104.98 13.47
N ASP A 43 9.27 105.15 12.26
CA ASP A 43 8.54 104.08 11.54
C ASP A 43 9.47 102.91 11.16
N VAL A 44 10.70 103.19 10.71
CA VAL A 44 11.72 102.16 10.43
C VAL A 44 12.15 101.44 11.72
N LEU A 45 12.28 102.17 12.84
CA LEU A 45 12.59 101.56 14.13
C LEU A 45 11.43 100.70 14.65
N GLU A 46 10.18 101.11 14.43
CA GLU A 46 9.00 100.32 14.79
C GLU A 46 8.90 99.04 13.96
N GLU A 47 9.12 99.13 12.65
CA GLU A 47 9.09 97.95 11.77
C GLU A 47 10.26 97.01 12.05
N ALA A 48 11.46 97.53 12.28
CA ALA A 48 12.61 96.74 12.70
C ALA A 48 12.36 96.07 14.07
N ALA A 49 11.64 96.74 14.99
CA ALA A 49 11.24 96.15 16.27
C ALA A 49 10.23 95.02 16.08
N ARG A 50 9.22 95.16 15.20
CA ARG A 50 8.27 94.09 14.88
C ARG A 50 8.94 92.89 14.22
N ILE A 51 9.81 93.12 13.23
CA ILE A 51 10.53 92.03 12.56
C ILE A 51 11.45 91.30 13.54
N LYS A 52 12.15 92.05 14.40
CA LYS A 52 12.97 91.47 15.47
C LYS A 52 12.11 90.62 16.42
N GLU A 53 10.96 91.12 16.85
CA GLU A 53 10.05 90.39 17.74
C GLU A 53 9.50 89.12 17.08
N SER A 54 9.13 89.19 15.79
CA SER A 54 8.69 88.03 15.01
C SER A 54 9.79 86.99 14.87
N ARG A 55 11.04 87.41 14.57
CA ARG A 55 12.19 86.50 14.47
C ARG A 55 12.57 85.86 15.79
N ILE A 56 12.45 86.60 16.90
CA ILE A 56 12.66 86.04 18.24
C ILE A 56 11.59 84.99 18.54
N LYS A 57 10.31 85.27 18.25
CA LYS A 57 9.21 84.31 18.44
C LYS A 57 9.36 83.06 17.57
N GLU A 58 9.76 83.23 16.31
CA GLU A 58 10.02 82.12 15.38
C GLU A 58 11.20 81.26 15.86
N ALA A 59 12.33 81.88 16.22
CA ALA A 59 13.49 81.17 16.77
C ALA A 59 13.20 80.48 18.11
N GLU A 60 12.39 81.09 18.98
CA GLU A 60 11.93 80.45 20.23
C GLU A 60 11.03 79.23 19.96
N LEU A 61 10.16 79.31 18.95
CA LEU A 61 9.30 78.20 18.55
C LEU A 61 10.13 77.05 17.98
N GLU A 62 11.05 77.33 17.04
CA GLU A 62 11.95 76.33 16.46
C GLU A 62 12.84 75.69 17.53
N ALA A 63 13.36 76.48 18.48
CA ALA A 63 14.14 75.98 19.61
C ALA A 63 13.29 75.07 20.52
N ARG A 64 12.03 75.43 20.78
CA ARG A 64 11.10 74.58 21.55
C ARG A 64 10.75 73.29 20.82
N GLU A 65 10.52 73.34 19.51
CA GLU A 65 10.25 72.15 18.70
C GLU A 65 11.46 71.23 18.60
N ALA A 66 12.66 71.79 18.46
CA ALA A 66 13.91 71.02 18.49
C ALA A 66 14.13 70.39 19.88
N ALA A 67 13.95 71.15 20.96
CA ALA A 67 14.06 70.64 22.32
C ALA A 67 13.01 69.54 22.61
N PHE A 68 11.79 69.71 22.12
CA PHE A 68 10.73 68.71 22.25
C PHE A 68 11.06 67.43 21.48
N ARG A 69 11.52 67.53 20.22
CA ARG A 69 11.95 66.37 19.42
C ARG A 69 13.11 65.62 20.07
N ILE A 70 14.11 66.34 20.57
CA ILE A 70 15.24 65.75 21.29
C ILE A 70 14.72 65.00 22.53
N ARG A 71 13.82 65.62 23.32
CA ARG A 71 13.24 64.99 24.50
C ARG A 71 12.47 63.72 24.18
N VAL A 72 11.60 63.75 23.16
CA VAL A 72 10.84 62.57 22.72
C VAL A 72 11.77 61.46 22.27
N SER A 73 12.78 61.77 21.44
CA SER A 73 13.75 60.76 20.99
C SER A 73 14.56 60.15 22.14
N ALA A 74 14.92 60.96 23.15
CA ALA A 74 15.62 60.48 24.33
C ALA A 74 14.71 59.61 25.23
N GLU A 75 13.43 59.98 25.39
CA GLU A 75 12.44 59.18 26.11
C GLU A 75 12.21 57.83 25.43
N GLU A 76 12.13 57.79 24.10
CA GLU A 76 12.02 56.56 23.30
C GLU A 76 13.27 55.68 23.44
N GLU A 77 14.47 56.26 23.33
CA GLU A 77 15.72 55.51 23.50
C GLU A 77 15.86 54.92 24.91
N VAL A 78 15.48 55.68 25.94
CA VAL A 78 15.46 55.22 27.33
C VAL A 78 14.43 54.10 27.51
N ALA A 79 13.25 54.21 26.91
CA ALA A 79 12.22 53.17 26.96
C ALA A 79 12.71 51.86 26.30
N LEU A 80 13.34 51.95 25.13
CA LEU A 80 13.94 50.82 24.43
C LEU A 80 15.05 50.16 25.24
N LYS A 81 15.98 50.95 25.80
CA LYS A 81 17.05 50.45 26.67
C LYS A 81 16.50 49.77 27.92
N LYS A 82 15.44 50.32 28.51
CA LYS A 82 14.78 49.73 29.69
C LYS A 82 14.10 48.40 29.35
N GLN A 83 13.44 48.31 28.20
CA GLN A 83 12.83 47.07 27.73
C GLN A 83 13.90 46.00 27.43
N GLU A 84 15.01 46.39 26.79
CA GLU A 84 16.11 45.49 26.52
C GLU A 84 16.78 44.99 27.81
N SER A 85 17.01 45.88 28.78
CA SER A 85 17.53 45.52 30.11
C SER A 85 16.60 44.53 30.81
N SER A 86 15.30 44.81 30.86
CA SER A 86 14.31 43.92 31.48
C SER A 86 14.30 42.53 30.82
N ARG A 87 14.42 42.47 29.49
CA ARG A 87 14.51 41.20 28.75
C ARG A 87 15.79 40.44 29.09
N ARG A 88 16.93 41.13 29.22
CA ARG A 88 18.20 40.51 29.64
C ARG A 88 18.12 40.00 31.07
N ASP A 89 17.53 40.76 31.99
CA ASP A 89 17.36 40.36 33.39
C ASP A 89 16.48 39.11 33.52
N GLN A 90 15.39 39.04 32.73
CA GLN A 90 14.56 37.83 32.66
C GLN A 90 15.33 36.62 32.13
N GLN A 91 16.13 36.78 31.07
CA GLN A 91 16.95 35.70 30.52
C GLN A 91 18.03 35.22 31.52
N ILE A 92 18.64 36.15 32.26
CA ILE A 92 19.61 35.83 33.31
C ILE A 92 18.92 35.06 34.44
N SER A 93 17.75 35.53 34.90
CA SER A 93 17.00 34.87 35.97
C SER A 93 16.58 33.44 35.61
N ILE A 94 16.16 33.20 34.36
CA ILE A 94 15.85 31.85 33.87
C ILE A 94 17.10 30.96 33.90
N ARG A 95 18.23 31.44 33.37
CA ARG A 95 19.49 30.68 33.37
C ARG A 95 20.02 30.41 34.77
N GLU A 96 19.87 31.35 35.69
CA GLU A 96 20.25 31.16 37.10
C GLU A 96 19.40 30.06 37.76
N ALA A 97 18.10 30.02 37.48
CA ALA A 97 17.22 28.96 37.96
C ALA A 97 17.57 27.59 37.37
N GLU A 98 17.86 27.52 36.06
CA GLU A 98 18.32 26.29 35.39
C GLU A 98 19.64 25.78 35.99
N CYS A 99 20.62 26.67 36.16
CA CYS A 99 21.92 26.35 36.75
C CYS A 99 21.79 25.89 38.21
N ALA A 100 20.95 26.53 39.00
CA ALA A 100 20.66 26.11 40.38
C ALA A 100 20.05 24.70 40.42
N HIS A 101 19.12 24.41 39.51
CA HIS A 101 18.49 23.09 39.40
C HIS A 101 19.48 22.00 38.97
N GLU A 102 20.35 22.27 38.00
CA GLU A 102 21.42 21.35 37.60
C GLU A 102 22.41 21.09 38.73
N LYS A 103 22.81 22.14 39.46
CA LYS A 103 23.69 22.00 40.62
C LYS A 103 23.09 21.11 41.70
N GLN A 104 21.78 21.22 41.95
CA GLN A 104 21.08 20.34 42.89
C GLN A 104 21.06 18.88 42.41
N LYS A 105 20.80 18.62 41.13
CA LYS A 105 20.85 17.27 40.55
C LYS A 105 22.25 16.67 40.62
N LEU A 106 23.28 17.47 40.37
CA LEU A 106 24.66 17.03 40.46
C LEU A 106 25.04 16.66 41.89
N GLU A 107 24.61 17.46 42.88
CA GLU A 107 24.86 17.16 44.29
C GLU A 107 24.15 15.88 44.75
N GLN A 108 22.90 15.66 44.34
CA GLN A 108 22.19 14.40 44.58
C GLN A 108 22.91 13.20 43.97
N SER A 109 23.35 13.33 42.71
CA SER A 109 24.10 12.28 42.01
C SER A 109 25.43 11.98 42.71
N ARG A 110 26.10 13.01 43.24
CA ARG A 110 27.36 12.88 44.00
C ARG A 110 27.14 12.15 45.32
N GLN A 111 26.06 12.44 46.04
CA GLN A 111 25.69 11.74 47.27
C GLN A 111 25.37 10.26 47.00
N GLU A 112 24.60 9.97 45.95
CA GLU A 112 24.31 8.59 45.54
C GLU A 112 25.57 7.82 45.15
N LEU A 113 26.48 8.46 44.41
CA LEU A 113 27.76 7.86 44.03
C LEU A 113 28.62 7.58 45.26
N SER A 114 28.69 8.51 46.21
CA SER A 114 29.41 8.32 47.48
C SER A 114 28.85 7.15 48.28
N ARG A 115 27.51 7.00 48.33
CA ARG A 115 26.86 5.87 49.00
C ARG A 115 27.21 4.54 48.32
N LYS A 116 27.19 4.50 46.99
CA LYS A 116 27.58 3.31 46.21
C LYS A 116 29.05 2.96 46.41
N MET A 117 29.95 3.95 46.47
CA MET A 117 31.37 3.71 46.74
C MET A 117 31.59 3.09 48.13
N GLU A 118 30.87 3.56 49.15
CA GLU A 118 30.96 2.97 50.49
C GLU A 118 30.40 1.56 50.54
N GLU A 119 29.30 1.29 49.82
CA GLU A 119 28.74 -0.06 49.67
C GLU A 119 29.74 -1.00 48.99
N VAL A 120 30.40 -0.55 47.91
CA VAL A 120 31.44 -1.33 47.21
C VAL A 120 32.62 -1.62 48.14
N ARG A 121 33.13 -0.62 48.86
CA ARG A 121 34.22 -0.83 49.84
C ARG A 121 33.84 -1.81 50.95
N SER A 122 32.60 -1.76 51.43
CA SER A 122 32.09 -2.71 52.41
C SER A 122 32.06 -4.13 51.83
N ARG A 123 31.59 -4.29 50.59
CA ARG A 123 31.62 -5.58 49.88
C ARG A 123 33.04 -6.08 49.62
N GLU A 124 33.98 -5.21 49.25
CA GLU A 124 35.39 -5.56 49.08
C GLU A 124 35.97 -6.11 50.38
N LYS A 125 35.73 -5.45 51.52
CA LYS A 125 36.16 -5.96 52.84
C LYS A 125 35.52 -7.31 53.19
N GLN A 126 34.23 -7.50 52.87
CA GLN A 126 33.55 -8.77 53.08
C GLN A 126 34.10 -9.88 52.18
N LEU A 127 34.46 -9.55 50.94
CA LEU A 127 35.10 -10.48 50.01
C LEU A 127 36.49 -10.86 50.50
N GLU A 128 37.30 -9.89 50.93
CA GLU A 128 38.62 -10.13 51.49
C GLU A 128 38.56 -11.01 52.74
N ALA A 129 37.57 -10.79 53.63
CA ALA A 129 37.33 -11.66 54.77
C ALA A 129 36.97 -13.10 54.34
N ARG A 130 36.09 -13.25 53.34
CA ARG A 130 35.73 -14.57 52.79
C ARG A 130 36.90 -15.25 52.08
N GLU A 131 37.72 -14.52 51.35
CA GLU A 131 38.92 -15.06 50.70
C GLU A 131 39.89 -15.61 51.74
N ASN A 132 40.09 -14.90 52.86
CA ASN A 132 40.89 -15.38 53.97
C ASN A 132 40.29 -16.63 54.64
N GLU A 133 38.97 -16.68 54.84
CA GLU A 133 38.28 -17.88 55.34
C GLU A 133 38.41 -19.08 54.37
N ILE A 134 38.24 -18.84 53.07
CA ILE A 134 38.40 -19.86 52.03
C ILE A 134 39.84 -20.36 52.02
N ALA A 135 40.85 -19.48 52.03
CA ALA A 135 42.25 -19.86 52.06
C ALA A 135 42.59 -20.70 53.29
N HIS A 136 42.06 -20.34 54.46
CA HIS A 136 42.21 -21.12 55.69
C HIS A 136 41.55 -22.50 55.58
N SER A 137 40.32 -22.55 55.06
CA SER A 137 39.59 -23.81 54.82
C SER A 137 40.30 -24.70 53.80
N LEU A 138 40.83 -24.12 52.72
CA LEU A 138 41.58 -24.84 51.68
C LEU A 138 42.87 -25.43 52.24
N SER A 139 43.57 -24.70 53.10
CA SER A 139 44.76 -25.21 53.81
C SER A 139 44.42 -26.40 54.71
N LEU A 140 43.29 -26.32 55.43
CA LEU A 140 42.79 -27.41 56.28
C LEU A 140 42.33 -28.62 55.46
N GLN A 141 41.71 -28.39 54.30
CA GLN A 141 41.33 -29.42 53.35
C GLN A 141 42.55 -30.07 52.71
N HIS A 142 43.59 -29.31 52.36
CA HIS A 142 44.84 -29.83 51.83
C HIS A 142 45.56 -30.70 52.87
N GLN A 143 45.69 -30.27 54.13
CA GLN A 143 46.24 -31.11 55.19
C GLN A 143 45.46 -32.41 55.39
N LYS A 144 44.11 -32.34 55.36
CA LYS A 144 43.26 -33.53 55.45
C LYS A 144 43.30 -34.39 54.19
N MET A 145 43.44 -33.82 52.99
CA MET A 145 43.58 -34.57 51.74
C MET A 145 44.95 -35.22 51.60
N GLU A 146 46.01 -34.60 52.13
CA GLU A 146 47.34 -35.19 52.30
C GLU A 146 47.29 -36.39 53.28
N GLU A 147 46.50 -36.29 54.36
CA GLU A 147 46.25 -37.43 55.26
C GLU A 147 45.37 -38.53 54.64
N ILE A 148 44.38 -38.19 53.80
CA ILE A 148 43.29 -39.11 53.43
C ILE A 148 43.44 -39.74 52.03
N SER A 149 44.04 -39.07 51.03
CA SER A 149 43.71 -39.39 49.62
C SER A 149 44.73 -40.20 48.80
N GLY A 150 46.02 -40.23 49.15
CA GLY A 150 47.01 -41.08 48.44
C GLY A 150 47.10 -40.92 46.90
N LEU A 151 46.53 -39.86 46.31
CA LEU A 151 46.53 -39.56 44.86
C LEU A 151 47.37 -38.32 44.56
N SER A 152 47.96 -38.27 43.37
CA SER A 152 48.83 -37.15 42.96
C SER A 152 48.04 -35.96 42.40
N LEU A 153 48.58 -34.75 42.58
CA LEU A 153 47.95 -33.47 42.18
C LEU A 153 47.69 -33.36 40.67
N GLY A 154 48.46 -34.08 39.84
CA GLY A 154 48.27 -34.13 38.38
C GLY A 154 47.03 -34.93 37.97
N GLU A 155 46.78 -36.07 38.61
CA GLU A 155 45.65 -36.95 38.28
C GLU A 155 44.30 -36.32 38.65
N ALA A 156 44.25 -35.55 39.74
CA ALA A 156 43.06 -34.80 40.13
C ALA A 156 42.74 -33.67 39.14
N ARG A 157 43.76 -32.98 38.63
CA ARG A 157 43.60 -31.89 37.65
C ARG A 157 43.09 -32.40 36.31
N ASP A 158 43.64 -33.50 35.81
CA ASP A 158 43.25 -34.07 34.51
C ASP A 158 41.81 -34.59 34.54
N ARG A 159 41.37 -35.16 35.66
CA ARG A 159 39.98 -35.60 35.84
C ARG A 159 39.00 -34.42 35.81
N LEU A 160 39.30 -33.34 36.52
CA LEU A 160 38.46 -32.13 36.54
C LEU A 160 38.38 -31.45 35.17
N LEU A 161 39.48 -31.38 34.42
CA LEU A 161 39.50 -30.82 33.08
C LEU A 161 38.63 -31.63 32.11
N LYS A 162 38.65 -32.96 32.24
CA LYS A 162 37.86 -33.86 31.39
C LYS A 162 36.37 -33.75 31.68
N GLU A 163 35.98 -33.68 32.95
CA GLU A 163 34.59 -33.46 33.36
C GLU A 163 34.08 -32.08 32.88
N ALA A 164 34.91 -31.04 32.95
CA ALA A 164 34.56 -29.71 32.43
C ALA A 164 34.37 -29.69 30.90
N GLU A 165 35.23 -30.40 30.16
CA GLU A 165 35.11 -30.49 28.69
C GLU A 165 33.81 -31.19 28.26
N GLU A 166 33.43 -32.28 28.94
CA GLU A 166 32.18 -33.00 28.67
C GLU A 166 30.96 -32.11 28.97
N LEU A 167 30.99 -31.34 30.06
CA LEU A 167 29.92 -30.42 30.42
C LEU A 167 29.75 -29.31 29.37
N ILE A 168 30.86 -28.69 28.95
CA ILE A 168 30.88 -27.63 27.94
C ILE A 168 30.35 -28.15 26.59
N ARG A 169 30.75 -29.35 26.17
CA ARG A 169 30.23 -29.97 24.94
C ARG A 169 28.72 -30.19 25.00
N SER A 170 28.22 -30.70 26.12
CA SER A 170 26.79 -30.92 26.32
C SER A 170 26.01 -29.60 26.26
N ASP A 171 26.49 -28.55 26.93
CA ASP A 171 25.81 -27.26 26.94
C ASP A 171 25.87 -26.55 25.58
N ALA A 172 26.99 -26.65 24.86
CA ALA A 172 27.12 -26.14 23.49
C ALA A 172 26.15 -26.84 22.53
N ALA A 173 26.01 -28.17 22.62
CA ALA A 173 25.06 -28.92 21.81
C ALA A 173 23.60 -28.55 22.13
N ARG A 174 23.28 -28.35 23.42
CA ARG A 174 21.94 -27.92 23.85
C ARG A 174 21.63 -26.49 23.37
N LEU A 175 22.62 -25.59 23.42
CA LEU A 175 22.49 -24.23 22.90
C LEU A 175 22.28 -24.24 21.38
N ALA A 176 23.06 -25.03 20.64
CA ALA A 176 22.93 -25.18 19.20
C ALA A 176 21.52 -25.66 18.79
N GLN A 177 21.02 -26.71 19.44
CA GLN A 177 19.65 -27.20 19.20
C GLN A 177 18.58 -26.15 19.54
N LYS A 178 18.76 -25.40 20.63
CA LYS A 178 17.84 -24.32 21.02
C LYS A 178 17.82 -23.23 19.94
N VAL A 179 18.98 -22.78 19.50
CA VAL A 179 19.14 -21.76 18.45
C VAL A 179 18.52 -22.25 17.13
N GLU A 180 18.81 -23.48 16.72
CA GLU A 180 18.24 -24.06 15.50
C GLU A 180 16.70 -24.12 15.54
N ARG A 181 16.13 -24.54 16.67
CA ARG A 181 14.68 -24.55 16.86
C ARG A 181 14.08 -23.14 16.79
N GLU A 182 14.70 -22.16 17.48
CA GLU A 182 14.25 -20.76 17.43
C GLU A 182 14.33 -20.19 16.01
N PHE A 183 15.41 -20.47 15.27
CA PHE A 183 15.53 -20.09 13.86
C PHE A 183 14.44 -20.73 13.00
N ARG A 184 14.16 -22.01 13.20
CA ARG A 184 13.12 -22.73 12.44
C ARG A 184 11.72 -22.17 12.72
N GLU A 185 11.40 -21.90 13.97
CA GLU A 185 10.14 -21.27 14.38
C GLU A 185 9.99 -19.86 13.82
N ASN A 186 11.05 -19.06 13.87
CA ASN A 186 11.08 -17.71 13.31
C ASN A 186 10.97 -17.72 11.77
N ALA A 187 11.64 -18.66 11.09
CA ALA A 187 11.56 -18.83 9.65
C ALA A 187 10.13 -19.21 9.21
N VAL A 188 9.48 -20.14 9.91
CA VAL A 188 8.08 -20.51 9.63
C VAL A 188 7.15 -19.31 9.81
N ARG A 189 7.35 -18.52 10.87
CA ARG A 189 6.57 -17.29 11.11
C ARG A 189 6.77 -16.29 9.98
N LYS A 190 8.03 -16.05 9.58
CA LYS A 190 8.35 -15.10 8.51
C LYS A 190 7.81 -15.55 7.15
N ALA A 191 7.90 -16.84 6.84
CA ALA A 191 7.32 -17.41 5.62
C ALA A 191 5.80 -17.22 5.59
N ARG A 192 5.11 -17.46 6.72
CA ARG A 192 3.66 -17.20 6.83
C ARG A 192 3.32 -15.72 6.63
N GLU A 193 4.11 -14.80 7.18
CA GLU A 193 3.93 -13.36 6.96
C GLU A 193 4.05 -13.00 5.47
N VAL A 194 5.12 -13.45 4.80
CA VAL A 194 5.36 -13.18 3.37
C VAL A 194 4.24 -13.75 2.50
N MET A 195 3.84 -15.00 2.73
CA MET A 195 2.73 -15.62 1.99
C MET A 195 1.41 -14.89 2.24
N THR A 196 1.11 -14.53 3.49
CA THR A 196 -0.13 -13.82 3.85
C THR A 196 -0.18 -12.44 3.20
N LEU A 197 0.94 -11.70 3.20
CA LEU A 197 1.04 -10.39 2.55
C LEU A 197 0.85 -10.50 1.04
N ALA A 198 1.47 -11.50 0.40
CA ALA A 198 1.33 -11.75 -1.03
C ALA A 198 -0.12 -12.09 -1.41
N ILE A 199 -0.78 -12.95 -0.63
CA ILE A 199 -2.19 -13.32 -0.84
C ILE A 199 -3.11 -12.12 -0.62
N GLN A 200 -2.93 -11.35 0.46
CA GLN A 200 -3.77 -10.18 0.78
C GLN A 200 -3.69 -9.10 -0.30
N ARG A 201 -2.53 -8.89 -0.90
CA ARG A 201 -2.34 -7.90 -1.97
C ARG A 201 -2.94 -8.35 -3.30
N TYR A 202 -3.10 -9.66 -3.52
CA TYR A 202 -3.73 -10.20 -4.72
C TYR A 202 -5.09 -10.80 -4.39
N ALA A 203 -6.13 -9.96 -4.30
CA ALA A 203 -7.52 -10.36 -4.11
C ALA A 203 -8.35 -9.95 -5.34
N ASN A 204 -8.38 -10.82 -6.36
CA ASN A 204 -9.29 -10.69 -7.50
C ASN A 204 -10.29 -11.85 -7.51
N ASP A 205 -11.55 -11.54 -7.81
CA ASP A 205 -12.58 -12.54 -8.06
C ASP A 205 -12.42 -13.12 -9.47
N HIS A 206 -12.45 -14.45 -9.60
CA HIS A 206 -12.42 -15.14 -10.88
C HIS A 206 -13.74 -15.88 -11.12
N VAL A 207 -14.29 -15.71 -12.33
CA VAL A 207 -15.48 -16.42 -12.80
C VAL A 207 -15.02 -17.65 -13.57
N ALA A 208 -15.57 -18.82 -13.23
CA ALA A 208 -15.35 -20.04 -13.99
C ALA A 208 -16.16 -19.99 -15.29
N GLU A 209 -15.48 -20.14 -16.43
CA GLU A 209 -16.15 -20.24 -17.74
C GLU A 209 -16.46 -21.70 -18.10
N THR A 210 -17.64 -21.92 -18.70
CA THR A 210 -18.14 -23.25 -19.07
C THR A 210 -17.42 -23.79 -20.31
N SER A 211 -17.12 -25.09 -20.30
CA SER A 211 -16.37 -25.81 -21.35
C SER A 211 -17.14 -26.11 -22.64
N ILE A 212 -18.35 -25.58 -22.80
CA ILE A 212 -19.22 -25.87 -23.96
C ILE A 212 -19.47 -24.56 -24.71
N SER A 213 -19.20 -24.57 -26.02
CA SER A 213 -19.50 -23.45 -26.91
C SER A 213 -20.80 -23.79 -27.66
N VAL A 214 -21.86 -23.03 -27.39
CA VAL A 214 -23.16 -23.19 -28.02
C VAL A 214 -23.37 -22.03 -28.99
N VAL A 215 -23.68 -22.32 -30.25
CA VAL A 215 -24.05 -21.30 -31.25
C VAL A 215 -25.56 -21.35 -31.47
N PRO A 216 -26.31 -20.28 -31.16
CA PRO A 216 -27.74 -20.23 -31.42
C PRO A 216 -28.01 -20.12 -32.92
N ILE A 217 -29.03 -20.82 -33.40
CA ILE A 217 -29.49 -20.78 -34.80
C ILE A 217 -30.87 -20.12 -34.86
N GLN A 218 -31.10 -19.32 -35.91
CA GLN A 218 -32.34 -18.54 -36.06
C GLN A 218 -33.47 -19.28 -36.82
N SER A 219 -33.17 -20.38 -37.53
CA SER A 219 -34.15 -21.20 -38.26
C SER A 219 -33.59 -22.54 -38.74
N GLU A 220 -34.45 -23.52 -39.01
CA GLU A 220 -34.08 -24.83 -39.59
C GLU A 220 -33.44 -24.72 -40.99
N ASP A 221 -33.81 -23.70 -41.77
CA ASP A 221 -33.18 -23.42 -43.09
C ASP A 221 -31.69 -23.10 -42.99
N VAL A 222 -31.28 -22.52 -41.86
CA VAL A 222 -29.88 -22.24 -41.56
C VAL A 222 -29.14 -23.54 -41.19
N LYS A 223 -29.78 -24.42 -40.41
CA LYS A 223 -29.27 -25.75 -40.05
C LYS A 223 -29.01 -26.60 -41.31
N GLY A 224 -29.94 -26.60 -42.26
CA GLY A 224 -29.80 -27.29 -43.55
C GLY A 224 -28.63 -26.81 -44.41
N ARG A 225 -28.33 -25.50 -44.40
CA ARG A 225 -27.18 -24.93 -45.12
C ARG A 225 -25.84 -25.32 -44.50
N ILE A 226 -25.78 -25.47 -43.18
CA ILE A 226 -24.57 -25.89 -42.45
C ILE A 226 -24.23 -27.35 -42.75
N ILE A 227 -25.25 -28.22 -42.78
CA ILE A 227 -25.07 -29.64 -43.16
C ILE A 227 -24.63 -29.72 -44.63
N GLY A 228 -25.35 -29.01 -45.51
CA GLY A 228 -25.16 -29.08 -46.96
C GLY A 228 -25.63 -30.42 -47.55
N ARG A 229 -25.67 -30.51 -48.89
CA ARG A 229 -26.07 -31.76 -49.58
C ARG A 229 -25.09 -32.88 -49.20
N GLU A 230 -25.62 -34.00 -48.72
CA GLU A 230 -24.85 -35.18 -48.27
C GLU A 230 -23.84 -34.90 -47.13
N GLY A 231 -24.04 -33.83 -46.35
CA GLY A 231 -23.11 -33.47 -45.28
C GLY A 231 -21.78 -32.86 -45.78
N ARG A 232 -21.72 -32.39 -47.03
CA ARG A 232 -20.47 -31.86 -47.62
C ARG A 232 -19.94 -30.64 -46.87
N ASN A 233 -20.83 -29.76 -46.42
CA ASN A 233 -20.44 -28.51 -45.76
C ASN A 233 -19.97 -28.76 -44.32
N ILE A 234 -20.70 -29.60 -43.57
CA ILE A 234 -20.30 -29.97 -42.21
C ILE A 234 -18.94 -30.69 -42.22
N ARG A 235 -18.69 -31.61 -43.17
CA ARG A 235 -17.39 -32.28 -43.29
C ARG A 235 -16.26 -31.31 -43.63
N ALA A 236 -16.48 -30.40 -44.59
CA ALA A 236 -15.51 -29.37 -44.94
C ALA A 236 -15.19 -28.47 -43.74
N PHE A 237 -16.20 -28.11 -42.95
CA PHE A 237 -16.03 -27.32 -41.73
C PHE A 237 -15.24 -28.08 -40.66
N GLN A 238 -15.62 -29.32 -40.36
CA GLN A 238 -14.90 -30.16 -39.39
C GLN A 238 -13.45 -30.39 -39.83
N GLN A 239 -13.18 -30.56 -41.12
CA GLN A 239 -11.83 -30.72 -41.65
C GLN A 239 -11.01 -29.43 -41.55
N ALA A 240 -11.60 -28.27 -41.85
CA ALA A 240 -10.90 -26.98 -41.79
C ALA A 240 -10.59 -26.54 -40.34
N THR A 241 -11.50 -26.82 -39.41
CA THR A 241 -11.41 -26.38 -38.01
C THR A 241 -10.78 -27.43 -37.08
N GLY A 242 -10.89 -28.71 -37.41
CA GLY A 242 -10.46 -29.82 -36.57
C GLY A 242 -11.32 -30.02 -35.32
N VAL A 243 -12.60 -29.64 -35.37
CA VAL A 243 -13.60 -29.86 -34.30
C VAL A 243 -14.80 -30.66 -34.85
N ASP A 244 -15.60 -31.22 -33.95
CA ASP A 244 -16.83 -31.92 -34.28
C ASP A 244 -18.05 -31.03 -34.05
N LEU A 245 -18.91 -30.92 -35.07
CA LEU A 245 -20.19 -30.25 -34.96
C LEU A 245 -21.27 -31.30 -34.65
N ILE A 246 -21.83 -31.24 -33.45
CA ILE A 246 -22.93 -32.10 -33.03
C ILE A 246 -24.23 -31.36 -33.32
N ILE A 247 -24.99 -31.94 -34.23
CA ILE A 247 -26.30 -31.43 -34.65
C ILE A 247 -27.33 -32.46 -34.17
N ASP A 248 -28.03 -32.14 -33.09
CA ASP A 248 -29.03 -33.02 -32.47
C ASP A 248 -30.47 -32.53 -32.77
N ASP A 249 -31.46 -33.24 -32.24
CA ASP A 249 -32.89 -32.89 -32.27
C ASP A 249 -33.23 -31.67 -31.37
N THR A 250 -32.23 -31.12 -30.67
CA THR A 250 -32.39 -29.86 -29.92
C THR A 250 -32.69 -28.71 -30.90
N PRO A 251 -33.86 -28.05 -30.80
CA PRO A 251 -34.16 -26.90 -31.64
C PRO A 251 -33.18 -25.76 -31.39
N ASP A 252 -32.85 -25.00 -32.42
CA ASP A 252 -32.22 -23.68 -32.34
C ASP A 252 -30.75 -23.60 -31.83
N ALA A 253 -29.99 -24.71 -31.80
CA ALA A 253 -28.56 -24.66 -31.42
C ALA A 253 -27.67 -25.70 -32.10
N ILE A 254 -26.41 -25.34 -32.39
CA ILE A 254 -25.32 -26.26 -32.74
C ILE A 254 -24.32 -26.32 -31.61
N ILE A 255 -23.94 -27.56 -31.24
CA ILE A 255 -22.93 -27.81 -30.21
C ILE A 255 -21.59 -28.05 -30.89
N ILE A 256 -20.58 -27.27 -30.51
CA ILE A 256 -19.21 -27.43 -30.99
C ILE A 256 -18.43 -28.25 -29.96
N SER A 257 -18.05 -29.46 -30.35
CA SER A 257 -17.27 -30.39 -29.54
C SER A 257 -15.83 -30.45 -30.02
N GLY A 258 -14.87 -30.37 -29.10
CA GLY A 258 -13.45 -30.41 -29.44
C GLY A 258 -12.57 -30.27 -28.20
N PHE A 259 -11.48 -31.02 -28.16
CA PHE A 259 -10.55 -31.03 -27.03
C PHE A 259 -9.70 -29.75 -26.94
N ASP A 260 -9.45 -29.09 -28.08
CA ASP A 260 -8.69 -27.85 -28.16
C ASP A 260 -9.62 -26.62 -28.06
N PRO A 261 -9.55 -25.82 -26.99
CA PRO A 261 -10.38 -24.63 -26.81
C PRO A 261 -10.15 -23.55 -27.87
N HIS A 262 -8.91 -23.42 -28.38
CA HIS A 262 -8.59 -22.45 -29.43
C HIS A 262 -9.31 -22.82 -30.72
N ARG A 263 -9.26 -24.10 -31.13
CA ARG A 263 -10.00 -24.59 -32.30
C ARG A 263 -11.51 -24.44 -32.14
N ARG A 264 -12.04 -24.70 -30.94
CA ARG A 264 -13.48 -24.48 -30.64
C ARG A 264 -13.89 -23.03 -30.82
N GLU A 265 -13.06 -22.10 -30.38
CA GLU A 265 -13.34 -20.67 -30.53
C GLU A 265 -13.23 -20.20 -31.98
N VAL A 266 -12.22 -20.65 -32.72
CA VAL A 266 -12.11 -20.42 -34.17
C VAL A 266 -13.35 -20.95 -34.88
N ALA A 267 -13.81 -22.15 -34.53
CA ALA A 267 -15.01 -22.74 -35.09
C ALA A 267 -16.27 -21.92 -34.74
N ARG A 268 -16.42 -21.48 -33.49
CA ARG A 268 -17.55 -20.65 -33.06
C ARG A 268 -17.65 -19.37 -33.87
N LEU A 269 -16.56 -18.61 -33.93
CA LEU A 269 -16.49 -17.34 -34.66
C LEU A 269 -16.64 -17.52 -36.17
N ALA A 270 -16.03 -18.56 -36.74
CA ALA A 270 -16.17 -18.87 -38.16
C ALA A 270 -17.61 -19.26 -38.51
N LEU A 271 -18.27 -20.05 -37.66
CA LEU A 271 -19.67 -20.43 -37.85
C LEU A 271 -20.58 -19.20 -37.75
N GLU A 272 -20.43 -18.35 -36.73
CA GLU A 272 -21.17 -17.08 -36.61
C GLU A 272 -20.99 -16.19 -37.85
N LYS A 273 -19.77 -16.10 -38.37
CA LYS A 273 -19.48 -15.28 -39.56
C LYS A 273 -20.11 -15.85 -40.83
N LEU A 274 -20.04 -17.16 -41.03
CA LEU A 274 -20.66 -17.86 -42.16
C LEU A 274 -22.19 -17.76 -42.11
N LEU A 275 -22.76 -17.78 -40.91
CA LEU A 275 -24.19 -17.60 -40.67
C LEU A 275 -24.67 -16.19 -41.04
N GLN A 276 -23.91 -15.16 -40.65
CA GLN A 276 -24.20 -13.77 -41.02
C GLN A 276 -24.10 -13.52 -42.52
N ASP A 277 -23.11 -14.11 -43.19
CA ASP A 277 -22.88 -13.99 -44.64
C ASP A 277 -23.90 -14.81 -45.47
N GLY A 278 -24.52 -15.83 -44.85
CA GLY A 278 -25.54 -16.69 -45.45
C GLY A 278 -25.02 -17.67 -46.52
N ARG A 279 -23.72 -17.64 -46.83
CA ARG A 279 -23.05 -18.47 -47.83
C ARG A 279 -22.18 -19.53 -47.15
N VAL A 280 -22.65 -20.77 -47.16
CA VAL A 280 -21.94 -21.92 -46.57
C VAL A 280 -21.60 -22.91 -47.68
N HIS A 281 -20.36 -22.88 -48.17
CA HIS A 281 -19.82 -23.84 -49.14
C HIS A 281 -18.32 -24.07 -48.87
N PRO A 282 -17.72 -25.21 -49.30
CA PRO A 282 -16.38 -25.62 -48.85
C PRO A 282 -15.28 -24.55 -49.00
N ALA A 283 -15.14 -23.95 -50.18
CA ALA A 283 -14.12 -22.92 -50.41
C ALA A 283 -14.28 -21.68 -49.50
N ARG A 284 -15.53 -21.27 -49.20
CA ARG A 284 -15.79 -20.14 -48.31
C ARG A 284 -15.54 -20.50 -46.85
N ILE A 285 -15.85 -21.74 -46.47
CA ILE A 285 -15.57 -22.24 -45.13
C ILE A 285 -14.06 -22.20 -44.87
N GLU A 286 -13.24 -22.72 -45.79
CA GLU A 286 -11.78 -22.69 -45.66
C GLU A 286 -11.24 -21.25 -45.58
N GLU A 287 -11.71 -20.35 -46.46
CA GLU A 287 -11.33 -18.94 -46.46
C GLU A 287 -11.67 -18.24 -45.14
N VAL A 288 -12.90 -18.42 -44.64
CA VAL A 288 -13.37 -17.77 -43.41
C VAL A 288 -12.65 -18.34 -42.19
N VAL A 289 -12.46 -19.66 -42.12
CA VAL A 289 -11.74 -20.30 -41.01
C VAL A 289 -10.30 -19.81 -40.93
N GLU A 290 -9.59 -19.73 -42.06
CA GLU A 290 -8.22 -19.24 -42.10
C GLU A 290 -8.13 -17.75 -41.73
N LYS A 291 -9.09 -16.94 -42.19
CA LYS A 291 -9.18 -15.53 -41.82
C LYS A 291 -9.41 -15.35 -40.31
N ILE A 292 -10.41 -16.04 -39.75
CA ILE A 292 -10.75 -15.98 -38.33
C ILE A 292 -9.59 -16.50 -37.46
N ARG A 293 -8.88 -17.55 -37.91
CA ARG A 293 -7.69 -18.05 -37.22
C ARG A 293 -6.62 -16.96 -37.09
N ARG A 294 -6.32 -16.24 -38.17
CA ARG A 294 -5.34 -15.13 -38.14
C ARG A 294 -5.78 -13.96 -37.27
N GLU A 295 -7.05 -13.55 -37.39
CA GLU A 295 -7.62 -12.47 -36.58
C GLU A 295 -7.60 -12.82 -35.08
N LEU A 296 -7.94 -14.08 -34.74
CA LEU A 296 -7.92 -14.57 -33.36
C LEU A 296 -6.50 -14.67 -32.82
N ASP A 297 -5.55 -15.22 -33.59
CA ASP A 297 -4.15 -15.32 -33.18
C ASP A 297 -3.53 -13.95 -32.93
N GLN A 298 -3.83 -12.95 -33.77
CA GLN A 298 -3.41 -11.57 -33.54
C GLN A 298 -4.03 -11.00 -32.26
N THR A 299 -5.34 -11.17 -32.07
CA THR A 299 -6.04 -10.69 -30.87
C THR A 299 -5.46 -11.34 -29.61
N LEU A 300 -5.16 -12.64 -29.64
CA LEU A 300 -4.56 -13.36 -28.52
C LEU A 300 -3.14 -12.89 -28.20
N GLN A 301 -2.35 -12.60 -29.25
CA GLN A 301 -1.02 -12.04 -29.07
C GLN A 301 -1.10 -10.65 -28.42
N GLU A 302 -1.98 -9.76 -28.90
CA GLU A 302 -2.20 -8.44 -28.30
C GLU A 302 -2.64 -8.52 -26.84
N GLU A 303 -3.47 -9.49 -26.48
CA GLU A 303 -3.89 -9.73 -25.09
C GLU A 303 -2.74 -10.22 -24.21
N ALA A 304 -1.89 -11.13 -24.72
CA ALA A 304 -0.70 -11.57 -24.01
C ALA A 304 0.32 -10.42 -23.82
N GLU A 305 0.47 -9.56 -24.84
CA GLU A 305 1.31 -8.37 -24.78
C GLU A 305 0.82 -7.38 -23.72
N LYS A 306 -0.50 -7.14 -23.63
CA LYS A 306 -1.09 -6.32 -22.56
C LYS A 306 -0.77 -6.88 -21.18
N VAL A 307 -0.95 -8.18 -20.96
CA VAL A 307 -0.66 -8.81 -19.67
C VAL A 307 0.84 -8.73 -19.34
N ALA A 308 1.72 -8.99 -20.31
CA ALA A 308 3.17 -8.85 -20.13
C ALA A 308 3.56 -7.41 -19.79
N PHE A 309 2.94 -6.43 -20.45
CA PHE A 309 3.14 -5.00 -20.19
C PHE A 309 2.69 -4.60 -18.78
N ASP A 310 1.51 -5.03 -18.33
CA ASP A 310 0.99 -4.77 -16.98
C ASP A 310 1.89 -5.38 -15.89
N LEU A 311 2.49 -6.53 -16.19
CA LEU A 311 3.48 -7.18 -15.33
C LEU A 311 4.85 -6.48 -15.38
N GLY A 312 5.09 -5.58 -16.35
CA GLY A 312 6.38 -4.95 -16.57
C GLY A 312 7.44 -5.91 -17.10
N ILE A 313 7.04 -6.95 -17.84
CA ILE A 313 7.92 -7.89 -18.51
C ILE A 313 8.12 -7.41 -19.95
N SER A 314 9.34 -7.01 -20.29
CA SER A 314 9.74 -6.61 -21.63
C SER A 314 10.51 -7.73 -22.34
N ASP A 315 10.67 -7.59 -23.66
CA ASP A 315 11.56 -8.45 -24.47
C ASP A 315 11.17 -9.94 -24.43
N ILE A 316 9.88 -10.22 -24.66
CA ILE A 316 9.40 -11.60 -24.86
C ILE A 316 9.30 -11.84 -26.36
N HIS A 317 9.78 -13.00 -26.82
CA HIS A 317 9.70 -13.38 -28.22
C HIS A 317 8.23 -13.46 -28.70
N PRO A 318 7.86 -12.94 -29.89
CA PRO A 318 6.48 -12.94 -30.39
C PRO A 318 5.81 -14.32 -30.40
N GLU A 319 6.57 -15.37 -30.73
CA GLU A 319 6.05 -16.75 -30.68
C GLU A 319 5.72 -17.22 -29.26
N ILE A 320 6.45 -16.78 -28.22
CA ILE A 320 6.08 -17.07 -26.82
C ILE A 320 4.79 -16.31 -26.48
N LEU A 321 4.65 -15.05 -26.90
CA LEU A 321 3.43 -14.26 -26.66
C LEU A 321 2.20 -14.91 -27.30
N LYS A 322 2.32 -15.50 -28.50
CA LYS A 322 1.24 -16.29 -29.11
C LYS A 322 0.84 -17.50 -28.25
N LEU A 323 1.81 -18.25 -27.74
CA LEU A 323 1.56 -19.41 -26.88
C LEU A 323 0.91 -19.02 -25.55
N VAL A 324 1.38 -17.94 -24.94
CA VAL A 324 0.78 -17.37 -23.73
C VAL A 324 -0.64 -16.90 -24.00
N GLY A 325 -0.89 -16.23 -25.13
CA GLY A 325 -2.22 -15.77 -25.54
C GLY A 325 -3.23 -16.91 -25.64
N ARG A 326 -2.82 -18.07 -26.17
CA ARG A 326 -3.67 -19.28 -26.23
C ARG A 326 -4.16 -19.75 -24.86
N LEU A 327 -3.45 -19.45 -23.77
CA LEU A 327 -3.90 -19.77 -22.40
C LEU A 327 -5.21 -19.04 -22.03
N LYS A 328 -5.59 -17.98 -22.74
CA LYS A 328 -6.86 -17.26 -22.54
C LYS A 328 -8.08 -18.16 -22.76
N PHE A 329 -8.01 -19.14 -23.65
CA PHE A 329 -9.13 -20.06 -23.88
C PHE A 329 -8.98 -21.37 -23.12
N ARG A 330 -7.87 -21.57 -22.41
CA ARG A 330 -7.65 -22.77 -21.62
C ARG A 330 -8.10 -22.54 -20.19
N THR A 331 -8.79 -23.53 -19.66
CA THR A 331 -9.16 -23.59 -18.26
C THR A 331 -8.56 -24.82 -17.60
N SER A 332 -8.02 -24.65 -16.40
CA SER A 332 -7.51 -25.72 -15.55
C SER A 332 -8.22 -25.61 -14.22
N TYR A 333 -8.89 -26.68 -13.79
CA TYR A 333 -9.67 -26.68 -12.55
C TYR A 333 -10.65 -25.49 -12.43
N GLY A 334 -11.29 -25.08 -13.54
CA GLY A 334 -12.25 -23.98 -13.56
C GLY A 334 -11.65 -22.56 -13.57
N GLN A 335 -10.32 -22.41 -13.57
CA GLN A 335 -9.64 -21.13 -13.69
C GLN A 335 -9.09 -20.91 -15.09
N ASN A 336 -9.19 -19.68 -15.59
CA ASN A 336 -8.56 -19.25 -16.84
C ASN A 336 -7.02 -19.27 -16.71
N ASN A 337 -6.33 -19.97 -17.60
CA ASN A 337 -4.88 -20.17 -17.49
C ASN A 337 -4.05 -18.91 -17.73
N LEU A 338 -4.51 -17.96 -18.57
CA LEU A 338 -3.81 -16.67 -18.75
C LEU A 338 -3.90 -15.82 -17.48
N LEU A 339 -5.07 -15.80 -16.83
CA LEU A 339 -5.26 -15.10 -15.56
C LEU A 339 -4.47 -15.75 -14.42
N HIS A 340 -4.41 -17.09 -14.41
CA HIS A 340 -3.59 -17.85 -13.48
C HIS A 340 -2.09 -17.54 -13.67
N ALA A 341 -1.58 -17.57 -14.90
CA ALA A 341 -0.20 -17.19 -15.19
C ALA A 341 0.13 -15.76 -14.72
N ARG A 342 -0.81 -14.82 -14.90
CA ARG A 342 -0.69 -13.45 -14.38
C ARG A 342 -0.64 -13.41 -12.85
N GLU A 343 -1.51 -14.17 -12.18
CA GLU A 343 -1.51 -14.28 -10.71
C GLU A 343 -0.19 -14.84 -10.19
N VAL A 344 0.25 -15.97 -10.73
CA VAL A 344 1.49 -16.64 -10.35
C VAL A 344 2.67 -15.69 -10.52
N ALA A 345 2.73 -14.93 -11.62
CA ALA A 345 3.74 -13.91 -11.84
C ALA A 345 3.74 -12.82 -10.75
N TYR A 346 2.56 -12.31 -10.35
CA TYR A 346 2.44 -11.32 -9.27
C TYR A 346 2.89 -11.88 -7.92
N LEU A 347 2.44 -13.08 -7.55
CA LEU A 347 2.82 -13.75 -6.30
C LEU A 347 4.34 -13.98 -6.25
N CYS A 348 4.92 -14.50 -7.34
CA CYS A 348 6.36 -14.70 -7.47
C CYS A 348 7.14 -13.39 -7.25
N SER A 349 6.72 -12.32 -7.92
CA SER A 349 7.38 -11.01 -7.80
C SER A 349 7.31 -10.45 -6.39
N MET A 350 6.18 -10.60 -5.70
CA MET A 350 6.01 -10.11 -4.33
C MET A 350 6.86 -10.92 -3.35
N MET A 351 6.79 -12.25 -3.43
CA MET A 351 7.60 -13.11 -2.57
C MET A 351 9.10 -12.91 -2.79
N ALA A 352 9.54 -12.79 -4.05
CA ALA A 352 10.93 -12.52 -4.38
C ALA A 352 11.40 -11.18 -3.78
N SER A 353 10.56 -10.14 -3.85
CA SER A 353 10.89 -8.82 -3.29
C SER A 353 11.06 -8.87 -1.76
N GLU A 354 10.16 -9.56 -1.07
CA GLU A 354 10.21 -9.70 0.40
C GLU A 354 11.38 -10.58 0.87
N LEU A 355 11.84 -11.51 0.04
CA LEU A 355 12.96 -12.41 0.33
C LEU A 355 14.32 -11.88 -0.14
N GLY A 356 14.37 -10.71 -0.79
CA GLY A 356 15.61 -10.13 -1.33
C GLY A 356 16.16 -10.85 -2.58
N LEU A 357 15.30 -11.58 -3.30
CA LEU A 357 15.60 -12.27 -4.56
C LEU A 357 15.29 -11.38 -5.78
N ASN A 358 15.55 -11.85 -7.00
CA ASN A 358 15.30 -11.05 -8.22
C ASN A 358 13.81 -11.06 -8.60
N PRO A 359 13.06 -9.94 -8.41
CA PRO A 359 11.62 -9.93 -8.67
C PRO A 359 11.29 -10.00 -10.16
N LYS A 360 12.18 -9.50 -11.04
CA LYS A 360 11.97 -9.52 -12.50
C LYS A 360 12.08 -10.95 -13.03
N LEU A 361 13.08 -11.70 -12.56
CA LEU A 361 13.27 -13.09 -12.94
C LEU A 361 12.10 -13.95 -12.45
N ALA A 362 11.74 -13.84 -11.17
CA ALA A 362 10.63 -14.59 -10.57
C ALA A 362 9.30 -14.29 -11.29
N LYS A 363 9.05 -13.03 -11.66
CA LYS A 363 7.85 -12.63 -12.39
C LYS A 363 7.81 -13.22 -13.81
N ARG A 364 8.92 -13.16 -14.55
CA ARG A 364 9.01 -13.75 -15.90
C ARG A 364 8.83 -15.27 -15.86
N ALA A 365 9.50 -15.93 -14.91
CA ALA A 365 9.36 -17.37 -14.69
C ALA A 365 7.92 -17.76 -14.33
N GLY A 366 7.29 -17.03 -13.40
CA GLY A 366 5.90 -17.27 -13.02
C GLY A 366 4.90 -17.02 -14.15
N PHE A 367 5.14 -16.03 -15.02
CA PHE A 367 4.30 -15.78 -16.19
C PHE A 367 4.38 -16.88 -17.23
N LEU A 368 5.56 -17.51 -17.37
CA LEU A 368 5.83 -18.52 -18.39
C LEU A 368 5.71 -19.97 -17.89
N HIS A 369 5.53 -20.22 -16.60
CA HIS A 369 5.60 -21.56 -16.01
C HIS A 369 4.71 -22.60 -16.69
N ASP A 370 3.54 -22.16 -17.17
CA ASP A 370 2.47 -23.00 -17.70
C ASP A 370 2.31 -22.93 -19.21
N ILE A 371 3.24 -22.29 -19.96
CA ILE A 371 3.09 -22.07 -21.41
C ILE A 371 2.95 -23.35 -22.22
N GLY A 372 3.48 -24.47 -21.72
CA GLY A 372 3.34 -25.77 -22.36
C GLY A 372 1.90 -26.26 -22.42
N LYS A 373 1.01 -25.73 -21.56
CA LYS A 373 -0.45 -25.90 -21.67
C LYS A 373 -1.03 -25.20 -22.91
N SER A 374 -0.24 -24.59 -23.79
CA SER A 374 -0.71 -24.26 -25.15
C SER A 374 -0.31 -25.29 -26.20
N LEU A 375 0.51 -26.29 -25.85
CA LEU A 375 1.15 -27.23 -26.79
C LEU A 375 0.76 -28.70 -26.57
N THR A 376 0.09 -29.04 -25.46
CA THR A 376 -0.22 -30.46 -25.11
C THR A 376 -1.09 -31.22 -26.11
N HIS A 377 -1.75 -30.53 -27.04
CA HIS A 377 -2.58 -31.18 -28.07
C HIS A 377 -1.82 -31.41 -29.38
N GLU A 378 -0.61 -30.85 -29.52
CA GLU A 378 0.18 -30.86 -30.75
C GLU A 378 1.43 -31.77 -30.64
N GLY A 379 1.85 -32.17 -29.43
CA GLY A 379 3.05 -32.99 -29.20
C GLY A 379 2.91 -34.03 -28.09
N GLU A 380 3.78 -35.05 -28.14
CA GLU A 380 3.93 -36.05 -27.08
C GLU A 380 4.79 -35.50 -25.94
N GLY A 381 4.22 -35.35 -24.73
CA GLY A 381 4.97 -34.89 -23.56
C GLY A 381 4.09 -34.23 -22.50
N SER A 382 4.62 -34.09 -21.28
CA SER A 382 3.99 -33.30 -20.22
C SER A 382 4.12 -31.79 -20.53
N HIS A 383 3.20 -30.97 -20.02
CA HIS A 383 3.28 -29.52 -20.27
C HIS A 383 4.56 -28.85 -19.73
N PRO A 384 5.20 -29.28 -18.62
CA PRO A 384 6.48 -28.73 -18.20
C PRO A 384 7.58 -28.96 -19.25
N LEU A 385 7.61 -30.17 -19.84
CA LEU A 385 8.58 -30.52 -20.87
C LEU A 385 8.36 -29.70 -22.15
N LEU A 386 7.13 -29.69 -22.68
CA LEU A 386 6.79 -28.96 -23.91
C LEU A 386 7.00 -27.45 -23.75
N GLY A 387 6.68 -26.90 -22.57
CA GLY A 387 6.90 -25.49 -22.26
C GLY A 387 8.39 -25.14 -22.21
N ALA A 388 9.21 -26.00 -21.60
CA ALA A 388 10.64 -25.79 -21.51
C ALA A 388 11.35 -25.86 -22.87
N GLU A 389 10.93 -26.79 -23.74
CA GLU A 389 11.43 -26.87 -25.11
C GLU A 389 11.08 -25.63 -25.92
N ALA A 390 9.85 -25.12 -25.80
CA ALA A 390 9.43 -23.89 -26.44
C ALA A 390 10.23 -22.68 -25.92
N ALA A 391 10.37 -22.53 -24.60
CA ALA A 391 11.16 -21.47 -23.98
C ALA A 391 12.63 -21.51 -24.44
N LYS A 392 13.23 -22.70 -24.50
CA LYS A 392 14.60 -22.91 -24.99
C LYS A 392 14.75 -22.55 -26.47
N LYS A 393 13.79 -22.95 -27.31
CA LYS A 393 13.79 -22.65 -28.75
C LYS A 393 13.80 -21.14 -29.04
N TYR A 394 13.09 -20.36 -28.23
CA TYR A 394 12.96 -18.92 -28.40
C TYR A 394 13.88 -18.07 -27.51
N GLY A 395 14.87 -18.69 -26.87
CA GLY A 395 15.99 -17.99 -26.23
C GLY A 395 15.77 -17.50 -24.79
N GLU A 396 14.87 -18.13 -24.03
CA GLU A 396 14.73 -17.83 -22.60
C GLU A 396 15.94 -18.27 -21.77
N SER A 397 16.13 -17.66 -20.60
CA SER A 397 17.28 -17.96 -19.73
C SER A 397 17.19 -19.36 -19.10
N PRO A 398 18.31 -19.99 -18.73
CA PRO A 398 18.32 -21.30 -18.07
C PRO A 398 17.47 -21.36 -16.80
N GLU A 399 17.41 -20.27 -16.04
CA GLU A 399 16.61 -20.14 -14.82
C GLU A 399 15.10 -20.14 -15.12
N VAL A 400 14.66 -19.42 -16.17
CA VAL A 400 13.26 -19.42 -16.61
C VAL A 400 12.88 -20.80 -17.14
N ILE A 401 13.74 -21.42 -17.94
CA ILE A 401 13.52 -22.79 -18.46
C ILE A 401 13.41 -23.78 -17.31
N ASN A 402 14.30 -23.71 -16.31
CA ASN A 402 14.25 -24.59 -15.15
C ASN A 402 12.98 -24.38 -14.34
N ALA A 403 12.54 -23.13 -14.11
CA ALA A 403 11.29 -22.87 -13.40
C ALA A 403 10.08 -23.49 -14.11
N ILE A 404 10.05 -23.46 -15.45
CA ILE A 404 9.02 -24.15 -16.25
C ILE A 404 9.13 -25.67 -16.07
N GLN A 405 10.32 -26.26 -15.98
CA GLN A 405 10.48 -27.72 -15.81
C GLN A 405 10.19 -28.19 -14.38
N SER A 406 10.57 -27.41 -13.37
CA SER A 406 10.61 -27.85 -11.98
C SER A 406 9.36 -27.49 -11.18
N HIS A 407 8.41 -26.70 -11.72
CA HIS A 407 7.27 -26.20 -10.94
C HIS A 407 6.34 -27.31 -10.41
N HIS A 408 6.35 -28.50 -11.02
CA HIS A 408 5.66 -29.70 -10.51
C HIS A 408 6.58 -30.70 -9.79
N GLY A 409 7.87 -30.39 -9.65
CA GLY A 409 8.86 -31.26 -9.02
C GLY A 409 9.44 -32.35 -9.94
N ASP A 410 9.24 -32.24 -11.27
CA ASP A 410 9.76 -33.21 -12.25
C ASP A 410 11.30 -33.16 -12.37
N VAL A 411 11.90 -32.00 -12.09
CA VAL A 411 13.34 -31.73 -12.14
C VAL A 411 13.74 -30.89 -10.92
N GLU A 412 14.97 -31.05 -10.44
CA GLU A 412 15.50 -30.27 -9.32
C GLU A 412 15.55 -28.75 -9.68
N PRO A 413 15.01 -27.87 -8.81
CA PRO A 413 15.17 -26.42 -8.98
C PRO A 413 16.64 -26.00 -8.89
N ILE A 414 17.12 -25.19 -9.85
CA ILE A 414 18.51 -24.69 -9.84
C ILE A 414 18.64 -23.31 -9.19
N CYS A 415 17.53 -22.61 -8.97
CA CYS A 415 17.47 -21.31 -8.31
C CYS A 415 16.26 -21.19 -7.39
N LEU A 416 16.30 -20.22 -6.47
CA LEU A 416 15.22 -20.00 -5.49
C LEU A 416 13.95 -19.48 -6.16
N GLU A 417 14.06 -18.75 -7.27
CA GLU A 417 12.93 -18.27 -8.07
C GLU A 417 12.09 -19.43 -8.61
N SER A 418 12.70 -20.54 -9.03
CA SER A 418 11.99 -21.77 -9.44
C SER A 418 11.13 -22.35 -8.31
N ILE A 419 11.61 -22.29 -7.07
CA ILE A 419 10.86 -22.74 -5.89
C ILE A 419 9.69 -21.78 -5.62
N LEU A 420 9.89 -20.47 -5.81
CA LEU A 420 8.82 -19.49 -5.67
C LEU A 420 7.72 -19.66 -6.73
N VAL A 421 8.06 -20.09 -7.94
CA VAL A 421 7.09 -20.43 -8.98
C VAL A 421 6.23 -21.61 -8.54
N ALA A 422 6.84 -22.71 -8.10
CA ALA A 422 6.10 -23.87 -7.59
C ALA A 422 5.18 -23.52 -6.41
N ALA A 423 5.68 -22.70 -5.48
CA ALA A 423 4.89 -22.23 -4.34
C ALA A 423 3.73 -21.32 -4.78
N SER A 424 3.95 -20.42 -5.74
CA SER A 424 2.93 -19.51 -6.26
C SER A 424 1.83 -20.24 -7.02
N ASP A 425 2.20 -21.23 -7.85
CA ASP A 425 1.26 -22.10 -8.56
C ASP A 425 0.36 -22.84 -7.55
N ALA A 426 0.96 -23.48 -6.54
CA ALA A 426 0.23 -24.15 -5.47
C ALA A 426 -0.72 -23.20 -4.70
N ILE A 427 -0.29 -21.97 -4.42
CA ILE A 427 -1.12 -20.96 -3.74
C ILE A 427 -2.31 -20.55 -4.62
N SER A 428 -2.08 -20.27 -5.91
CA SER A 428 -3.14 -19.90 -6.85
C SER A 428 -4.16 -21.04 -7.06
N ALA A 429 -3.68 -22.29 -7.14
CA ALA A 429 -4.51 -23.47 -7.30
C ALA A 429 -5.31 -23.85 -6.03
N ALA A 430 -4.80 -23.55 -4.83
CA ALA A 430 -5.42 -23.93 -3.56
C ALA A 430 -6.54 -22.97 -3.06
N ARG A 431 -6.82 -21.85 -3.75
CA ARG A 431 -7.82 -20.87 -3.29
C ARG A 431 -9.26 -21.41 -3.32
N PRO A 432 -10.03 -21.30 -2.21
CA PRO A 432 -11.46 -21.59 -2.21
C PRO A 432 -12.20 -20.68 -3.20
N GLY A 433 -12.89 -21.27 -4.18
CA GLY A 433 -13.48 -20.56 -5.32
C GLY A 433 -13.02 -21.11 -6.67
N ALA A 434 -11.81 -21.70 -6.75
CA ALA A 434 -11.33 -22.45 -7.91
C ALA A 434 -12.16 -23.72 -8.15
N ARG A 435 -12.66 -24.34 -7.08
CA ARG A 435 -13.58 -25.48 -7.10
C ARG A 435 -15.03 -25.06 -6.81
N ARG A 436 -15.53 -24.04 -7.49
CA ARG A 436 -16.99 -23.91 -7.59
C ARG A 436 -17.45 -24.91 -8.65
N GLU A 437 -17.91 -26.09 -8.22
CA GLU A 437 -19.03 -26.72 -8.94
C GLU A 437 -20.05 -25.59 -9.16
N SER A 438 -20.50 -25.41 -10.40
CA SER A 438 -21.33 -24.26 -10.76
C SER A 438 -22.45 -24.10 -9.75
N MET A 439 -22.63 -22.88 -9.24
CA MET A 439 -23.66 -22.59 -8.26
C MET A 439 -25.03 -23.10 -8.77
N ASP A 440 -25.22 -23.12 -10.09
CA ASP A 440 -26.34 -23.75 -10.79
C ASP A 440 -26.43 -25.27 -10.64
N ALA A 441 -25.34 -26.03 -10.75
CA ALA A 441 -25.37 -27.48 -10.52
C ALA A 441 -25.69 -27.79 -9.05
N TYR A 442 -25.18 -26.97 -8.13
CA TYR A 442 -25.50 -27.06 -6.71
C TYR A 442 -26.96 -26.69 -6.43
N LEU A 443 -27.47 -25.59 -6.99
CA LEU A 443 -28.88 -25.18 -6.88
C LEU A 443 -29.81 -26.23 -7.50
N LYS A 444 -29.55 -26.68 -8.72
CA LYS A 444 -30.31 -27.79 -9.36
C LYS A 444 -30.25 -29.08 -8.55
N ARG A 445 -29.14 -29.34 -7.84
CA ARG A 445 -29.00 -30.51 -6.95
C ARG A 445 -29.87 -30.35 -5.71
N LEU A 446 -29.91 -29.16 -5.09
CA LEU A 446 -30.81 -28.87 -3.98
C LEU A 446 -32.28 -28.94 -4.43
N GLU A 447 -32.62 -28.34 -5.57
CA GLU A 447 -33.95 -28.39 -6.15
C GLU A 447 -34.38 -29.83 -6.48
N LYS A 448 -33.46 -30.67 -6.97
CA LYS A 448 -33.75 -32.09 -7.20
C LYS A 448 -33.96 -32.84 -5.87
N LEU A 449 -33.16 -32.54 -4.84
CA LEU A 449 -33.30 -33.13 -3.51
C LEU A 449 -34.65 -32.76 -2.86
N GLU A 450 -35.03 -31.49 -2.92
CA GLU A 450 -36.33 -30.98 -2.47
C GLU A 450 -37.47 -31.54 -3.34
N GLY A 451 -37.28 -31.63 -4.65
CA GLY A 451 -38.24 -32.21 -5.59
C GLY A 451 -38.55 -33.68 -5.30
N ILE A 452 -37.53 -34.48 -4.94
CA ILE A 452 -37.72 -35.87 -4.51
C ILE A 452 -38.60 -35.92 -3.25
N ALA A 453 -38.32 -35.09 -2.25
CA ALA A 453 -39.11 -35.06 -1.01
C ALA A 453 -40.55 -34.56 -1.27
N ASN A 454 -40.72 -33.52 -2.08
CA ASN A 454 -42.03 -32.96 -2.43
C ASN A 454 -42.88 -33.91 -3.29
N SER A 455 -42.28 -34.96 -3.88
CA SER A 455 -43.01 -35.98 -4.64
C SER A 455 -43.80 -36.97 -3.77
N PHE A 456 -43.57 -36.98 -2.45
CA PHE A 456 -44.27 -37.88 -1.53
C PHE A 456 -45.59 -37.27 -1.05
N LYS A 457 -46.62 -38.12 -1.01
CA LYS A 457 -47.95 -37.74 -0.52
C LYS A 457 -47.87 -37.35 0.97
N GLY A 458 -48.52 -36.26 1.36
CA GLY A 458 -48.49 -35.76 2.73
C GLY A 458 -47.36 -34.78 3.04
N VAL A 459 -46.40 -34.55 2.12
CA VAL A 459 -45.37 -33.52 2.28
C VAL A 459 -45.94 -32.15 1.89
N GLU A 460 -45.86 -31.19 2.81
CA GLU A 460 -46.28 -29.81 2.59
C GLU A 460 -45.13 -28.97 1.99
N LYS A 461 -43.94 -29.05 2.61
CA LYS A 461 -42.73 -28.33 2.19
C LYS A 461 -41.48 -29.12 2.53
N SER A 462 -40.42 -28.96 1.76
CA SER A 462 -39.09 -29.46 2.11
C SER A 462 -38.03 -28.38 1.94
N TYR A 463 -36.98 -28.47 2.76
CA TYR A 463 -35.85 -27.55 2.76
C TYR A 463 -34.55 -28.33 2.87
N ALA A 464 -33.67 -28.17 1.88
CA ALA A 464 -32.31 -28.67 1.97
C ALA A 464 -31.43 -27.66 2.76
N ILE A 465 -30.80 -28.12 3.85
CA ILE A 465 -30.01 -27.33 4.79
C ILE A 465 -28.58 -27.89 4.84
N GLN A 466 -27.63 -27.11 5.38
CA GLN A 466 -26.23 -27.51 5.57
C GLN A 466 -25.57 -28.01 4.29
N ALA A 467 -25.60 -27.19 3.25
CA ALA A 467 -25.02 -27.54 1.96
C ALA A 467 -25.61 -28.81 1.29
N GLY A 468 -26.88 -29.15 1.59
CA GLY A 468 -27.54 -30.36 1.10
C GLY A 468 -27.20 -31.64 1.87
N ARG A 469 -26.58 -31.52 3.06
CA ARG A 469 -26.31 -32.65 3.97
C ARG A 469 -27.45 -32.93 4.96
N GLU A 470 -28.43 -32.04 5.05
CA GLU A 470 -29.64 -32.24 5.82
C GLU A 470 -30.85 -31.85 4.94
N ILE A 471 -31.92 -32.62 4.98
CA ILE A 471 -33.21 -32.22 4.41
C ILE A 471 -34.27 -32.24 5.51
N ARG A 472 -34.98 -31.13 5.67
CA ARG A 472 -36.11 -30.99 6.58
C ARG A 472 -37.41 -31.00 5.80
N ILE A 473 -38.34 -31.84 6.23
CA ILE A 473 -39.56 -32.13 5.51
C ILE A 473 -40.72 -31.86 6.45
N ILE A 474 -41.57 -30.91 6.09
CA ILE A 474 -42.77 -30.57 6.83
C ILE A 474 -43.92 -31.35 6.21
N VAL A 475 -44.62 -32.13 7.01
CA VAL A 475 -45.77 -32.93 6.57
C VAL A 475 -47.09 -32.37 7.09
N ARG A 476 -48.14 -32.57 6.30
CA ARG A 476 -49.51 -32.19 6.62
C ARG A 476 -50.08 -33.07 7.71
N GLN A 477 -50.55 -32.45 8.79
CA GLN A 477 -51.03 -33.15 9.99
C GLN A 477 -52.28 -34.01 9.73
N ASP A 478 -53.12 -33.59 8.79
CA ASP A 478 -54.36 -34.25 8.37
C ASP A 478 -54.13 -35.44 7.44
N GLU A 479 -52.96 -35.52 6.79
CA GLU A 479 -52.62 -36.60 5.84
C GLU A 479 -51.60 -37.61 6.37
N VAL A 480 -50.80 -37.26 7.38
CA VAL A 480 -49.72 -38.10 7.93
C VAL A 480 -49.88 -38.29 9.44
N SER A 481 -50.02 -39.54 9.89
CA SER A 481 -50.09 -39.88 11.31
C SER A 481 -48.71 -39.96 11.96
N ASP A 482 -48.65 -39.99 13.30
CA ASP A 482 -47.37 -40.10 14.02
C ASP A 482 -46.65 -41.44 13.75
N GLU A 483 -47.40 -42.50 13.45
CA GLU A 483 -46.86 -43.81 13.08
C GLU A 483 -46.26 -43.79 11.66
N ASP A 484 -46.85 -43.00 10.76
CA ASP A 484 -46.41 -42.87 9.38
C ASP A 484 -45.12 -42.03 9.24
N LEU A 485 -44.78 -41.18 10.22
CA LEU A 485 -43.59 -40.31 10.16
C LEU A 485 -42.30 -41.10 9.96
N ALA A 486 -42.16 -42.23 10.66
CA ALA A 486 -40.98 -43.08 10.54
C ALA A 486 -40.90 -43.75 9.16
N VAL A 487 -42.06 -44.10 8.58
CA VAL A 487 -42.17 -44.73 7.26
C VAL A 487 -41.81 -43.71 6.18
N VAL A 488 -42.43 -42.53 6.19
CA VAL A 488 -42.17 -41.44 5.25
C VAL A 488 -40.70 -41.03 5.28
N SER A 489 -40.10 -40.87 6.47
CA SER A 489 -38.67 -40.55 6.59
C SER A 489 -37.77 -41.61 5.93
N ARG A 490 -38.08 -42.90 6.16
CA ARG A 490 -37.30 -44.02 5.62
C ARG A 490 -37.46 -44.17 4.11
N GLU A 491 -38.66 -43.97 3.58
CA GLU A 491 -38.91 -44.04 2.14
C GLU A 491 -38.25 -42.90 1.38
N ILE A 492 -38.31 -41.68 1.92
CA ILE A 492 -37.64 -40.51 1.33
C ILE A 492 -36.12 -40.72 1.35
N ALA A 493 -35.54 -41.20 2.45
CA ALA A 493 -34.13 -41.52 2.54
C ALA A 493 -33.69 -42.54 1.48
N LYS A 494 -34.46 -43.63 1.29
CA LYS A 494 -34.18 -44.65 0.26
C LYS A 494 -34.28 -44.09 -1.16
N LYS A 495 -35.26 -43.24 -1.43
CA LYS A 495 -35.43 -42.65 -2.77
C LYS A 495 -34.32 -41.65 -3.10
N ILE A 496 -33.88 -40.87 -2.11
CA ILE A 496 -32.71 -39.99 -2.24
C ILE A 496 -31.45 -40.81 -2.53
N GLU A 497 -31.23 -41.92 -1.81
CA GLU A 497 -30.09 -42.82 -2.03
C GLU A 497 -30.09 -43.44 -3.43
N ALA A 498 -31.26 -43.80 -3.96
CA ALA A 498 -31.39 -44.39 -5.29
C ALA A 498 -31.22 -43.38 -6.45
N GLU A 499 -31.75 -42.17 -6.31
CA GLU A 499 -31.85 -41.20 -7.41
C GLU A 499 -30.75 -40.12 -7.40
N LEU A 500 -30.02 -39.99 -6.29
CA LEU A 500 -29.08 -38.89 -6.06
C LEU A 500 -27.75 -39.42 -5.54
N LYS A 501 -26.73 -39.43 -6.42
CA LYS A 501 -25.36 -39.77 -6.04
C LYS A 501 -24.76 -38.63 -5.21
N TYR A 502 -24.62 -38.83 -3.91
CA TYR A 502 -24.08 -37.82 -2.99
C TYR A 502 -22.88 -38.37 -2.19
N PRO A 503 -21.74 -37.65 -2.11
CA PRO A 503 -20.61 -38.07 -1.28
C PRO A 503 -20.89 -37.79 0.21
N GLY A 504 -21.18 -38.85 0.96
CA GLY A 504 -21.44 -38.79 2.40
C GLY A 504 -22.90 -39.07 2.76
N GLN A 505 -23.25 -38.91 4.04
CA GLN A 505 -24.59 -39.18 4.54
C GLN A 505 -25.45 -37.91 4.47
N ILE A 506 -26.69 -38.06 4.01
CA ILE A 506 -27.72 -37.02 4.06
C ILE A 506 -28.66 -37.34 5.22
N LYS A 507 -28.83 -36.38 6.14
CA LYS A 507 -29.74 -36.52 7.27
C LYS A 507 -31.15 -36.10 6.86
N VAL A 508 -32.11 -37.04 6.90
CA VAL A 508 -33.53 -36.77 6.63
C VAL A 508 -34.25 -36.52 7.95
N THR A 509 -34.88 -35.35 8.08
CA THR A 509 -35.67 -34.97 9.26
C THR A 509 -37.10 -34.67 8.82
N VAL A 510 -38.07 -35.42 9.33
CA VAL A 510 -39.50 -35.18 9.07
C VAL A 510 -40.11 -34.53 10.31
N ILE A 511 -40.85 -33.44 10.10
CA ILE A 511 -41.45 -32.60 11.14
C ILE A 511 -42.94 -32.51 10.84
N ARG A 512 -43.76 -32.91 11.82
CA ARG A 512 -45.20 -32.65 11.83
C ARG A 512 -45.45 -31.46 12.75
N GLU A 513 -45.95 -30.35 12.22
CA GLU A 513 -46.21 -29.13 12.98
C GLU A 513 -47.71 -28.87 13.03
N ASN A 514 -48.25 -28.59 14.23
CA ASN A 514 -49.62 -28.12 14.40
C ASN A 514 -49.60 -26.63 14.73
N ARG A 515 -50.25 -25.80 13.90
CA ARG A 515 -50.35 -24.35 14.11
C ARG A 515 -51.77 -23.96 14.46
N ILE A 516 -51.97 -23.56 15.72
CA ILE A 516 -53.23 -22.98 16.21
C ILE A 516 -52.99 -21.48 16.33
N VAL A 517 -53.81 -20.68 15.62
CA VAL A 517 -53.72 -19.22 15.63
C VAL A 517 -55.01 -18.66 16.18
N GLU A 518 -54.95 -17.97 17.32
CA GLU A 518 -56.05 -17.21 17.89
C GLU A 518 -55.74 -15.71 17.79
N TYR A 519 -56.76 -14.94 17.47
CA TYR A 519 -56.68 -13.48 17.47
C TYR A 519 -57.51 -12.95 18.63
N ALA A 520 -56.84 -12.31 19.59
CA ALA A 520 -57.52 -11.54 20.62
C ALA A 520 -58.10 -10.27 19.99
N ARG A 521 -59.38 -9.98 20.27
CA ARG A 521 -60.01 -8.70 19.95
C ARG A 521 -60.05 -7.81 21.17
#